data_AF-A0A835ILQ9-F1
#
_entry.id   AF-A0A835ILQ9-F1
#
_cell.length_a   1.000
_cell.length_b   1.000
_cell.length_c   1.000
_cell.angle_alpha   90.00
_cell.angle_beta   90.00
_cell.angle_gamma   90.00
#
_symmetry.space_group_name_H-M   'P 1'
#
loop_
_entity.id
_entity.type
_entity.pdbx_description
1 polymer ?
#
loop_
_entity_poly.entity_id
_entity_poly.type
_entity_poly.pdbx_seq_one_letter_code
_entity_poly.pdbx_strand_id
1 'polypeptide(L)'
;MLKFLSKVRIEFNALDPRTAACMEFLAQCNARKAKESNPACQLQVQRRTDDHPPEIKVTFVNGVEQVFDAASTSAQSIRELILEKGQYLETEQMFRDNNETWPVMIPEEEINQSFPGTKDAMLHPTVEEDKLLLRQNNSGSVFE
;
A
#
# COMPACT_ATOMS: atom_id res chain seq x y z
N MET A 1 5.48 6.29 -3.47
CA MET A 1 5.89 5.86 -4.81
C MET A 1 7.38 5.54 -4.84
N LEU A 2 8.28 6.55 -4.78
CA LEU A 2 9.73 6.30 -4.86
C LEU A 2 10.31 5.38 -3.77
N LYS A 3 9.69 5.29 -2.58
CA LYS A 3 10.06 4.30 -1.55
C LYS A 3 10.17 2.84 -2.06
N PHE A 4 9.44 2.50 -3.11
CA PHE A 4 9.43 1.14 -3.67
C PHE A 4 10.40 0.95 -4.84
N LEU A 5 11.04 2.01 -5.33
CA LEU A 5 11.81 2.00 -6.57
C LEU A 5 13.30 2.25 -6.31
N SER A 6 14.16 1.48 -6.95
CA SER A 6 15.60 1.73 -7.01
C SER A 6 15.97 2.65 -8.17
N LYS A 7 15.23 2.58 -9.28
CA LYS A 7 15.50 3.36 -10.50
C LYS A 7 14.22 3.72 -11.25
N VAL A 8 14.22 4.88 -11.89
CA VAL A 8 13.21 5.37 -12.84
C VAL A 8 13.95 5.89 -14.07
N ARG A 9 13.54 5.45 -15.26
CA ARG A 9 14.02 5.92 -16.56
C ARG A 9 12.84 6.35 -17.40
N ILE A 10 12.82 7.63 -17.77
CA ILE A 10 11.77 8.24 -18.59
C ILE A 10 12.35 8.52 -19.96
N GLU A 11 11.80 7.91 -20.99
CA GLU A 11 12.24 8.09 -22.37
C GLU A 11 11.15 8.70 -23.22
N PHE A 12 11.48 9.72 -24.02
CA PHE A 12 10.54 10.29 -24.96
C PHE A 12 11.24 11.12 -26.04
N ASN A 13 10.62 11.26 -27.19
CA ASN A 13 10.97 12.29 -28.16
C ASN A 13 10.30 13.63 -27.75
N ALA A 14 11.07 14.71 -27.69
CA ALA A 14 10.56 16.03 -27.29
C ALA A 14 9.53 16.63 -28.28
N LEU A 15 9.48 16.11 -29.51
CA LEU A 15 8.51 16.52 -30.53
C LEU A 15 7.24 15.65 -30.51
N ASP A 16 7.21 14.56 -29.73
CA ASP A 16 6.02 13.70 -29.63
C ASP A 16 4.95 14.41 -28.78
N PRO A 17 3.72 14.59 -29.30
CA PRO A 17 2.65 15.25 -28.56
C PRO A 17 2.11 14.43 -27.37
N ARG A 18 2.45 13.14 -27.27
CA ARG A 18 1.93 12.20 -26.25
C ARG A 18 2.78 12.15 -24.98
N THR A 19 3.64 13.13 -24.77
CA THR A 19 4.62 13.13 -23.65
C THR A 19 4.08 13.65 -22.33
N ALA A 20 2.79 14.00 -22.25
CA ALA A 20 2.17 14.57 -21.05
C ALA A 20 2.40 13.70 -19.81
N ALA A 21 2.19 12.38 -19.92
CA ALA A 21 2.40 11.46 -18.80
C ALA A 21 3.86 11.42 -18.33
N CYS A 22 4.84 11.46 -19.25
CA CYS A 22 6.25 11.54 -18.90
C CYS A 22 6.59 12.79 -18.08
N MET A 23 6.07 13.95 -18.49
CA MET A 23 6.35 15.22 -17.81
C MET A 23 5.69 15.27 -16.43
N GLU A 24 4.44 14.83 -16.33
CA GLU A 24 3.73 14.79 -15.06
C GLU A 24 4.39 13.78 -14.10
N PHE A 25 4.75 12.60 -14.58
CA PHE A 25 5.43 11.59 -13.77
C PHE A 25 6.82 12.05 -13.32
N LEU A 26 7.56 12.76 -14.18
CA LEU A 26 8.84 13.39 -13.82
C LEU A 26 8.66 14.42 -12.70
N ALA A 27 7.61 15.24 -12.77
CA ALA A 27 7.28 16.20 -11.72
C ALA A 27 6.93 15.49 -10.40
N GLN A 28 6.14 14.41 -10.45
CA GLN A 28 5.82 13.59 -9.28
C GLN A 28 7.07 12.96 -8.64
N CYS A 29 8.01 12.45 -9.44
CA CYS A 29 9.29 11.94 -8.95
C CYS A 29 10.14 13.03 -8.31
N ASN A 30 10.06 14.27 -8.82
CA ASN A 30 10.83 15.38 -8.30
C ASN A 30 10.21 16.06 -7.06
N ALA A 31 8.96 15.75 -6.72
CA ALA A 31 8.29 16.30 -5.55
C ALA A 31 9.10 16.02 -4.27
N ARG A 32 9.22 17.03 -3.39
CA ARG A 32 10.03 16.96 -2.16
C ARG A 32 9.73 15.69 -1.34
N LYS A 33 8.45 15.45 -1.05
CA LYS A 33 7.98 14.26 -0.30
C LYS A 33 8.38 12.94 -0.99
N ALA A 34 8.41 12.90 -2.32
CA ALA A 34 8.82 11.72 -3.05
C ALA A 34 10.32 11.47 -2.88
N LYS A 35 11.16 12.49 -3.06
CA LYS A 35 12.62 12.39 -2.87
C LYS A 35 12.99 12.04 -1.43
N GLU A 36 12.31 12.63 -0.45
CA GLU A 36 12.53 12.32 0.97
C GLU A 36 12.18 10.87 1.31
N SER A 37 11.19 10.29 0.62
CA SER A 37 10.82 8.88 0.85
C SER A 37 11.88 7.88 0.38
N ASN A 38 12.73 8.27 -0.58
CA ASN A 38 13.87 7.48 -1.04
C ASN A 38 14.89 8.35 -1.79
N PRO A 39 15.92 8.88 -1.10
CA PRO A 39 16.95 9.71 -1.73
C PRO A 39 17.92 8.91 -2.59
N ALA A 40 17.96 7.58 -2.48
CA ALA A 40 18.83 6.70 -3.25
C ALA A 40 18.24 6.32 -4.62
N CYS A 41 16.95 6.59 -4.85
CA CYS A 41 16.29 6.27 -6.12
C CYS A 41 16.92 7.05 -7.29
N GLN A 42 17.41 6.34 -8.29
CA GLN A 42 18.01 6.96 -9.48
C GLN A 42 16.93 7.42 -10.46
N LEU A 43 16.92 8.70 -10.81
CA LEU A 43 16.01 9.26 -11.81
C LEU A 43 16.77 9.66 -13.07
N GLN A 44 16.46 9.01 -14.19
CA GLN A 44 17.07 9.25 -15.50
C GLN A 44 16.03 9.72 -16.50
N VAL A 45 16.38 10.74 -17.29
CA VAL A 45 15.55 11.24 -18.39
C VAL A 45 16.37 11.16 -19.67
N GLN A 46 15.84 10.44 -20.66
CA GLN A 46 16.48 10.29 -21.96
C GLN A 46 15.58 10.87 -23.05
N ARG A 47 16.07 11.95 -23.68
CA ARG A 47 15.42 12.54 -24.84
C ARG A 47 15.86 11.80 -26.09
N ARG A 48 14.91 11.25 -26.83
CA ARG A 48 15.11 10.52 -28.07
C ARG A 48 14.83 11.43 -29.27
N THR A 49 15.31 11.02 -30.43
CA THR A 49 15.07 11.68 -31.72
C THR A 49 14.35 10.78 -32.72
N ASP A 50 14.07 9.53 -32.35
CA ASP A 50 13.29 8.59 -33.15
C ASP A 50 11.79 8.73 -32.87
N ASP A 51 10.98 8.06 -33.67
CA ASP A 51 9.50 8.10 -33.58
C ASP A 51 8.95 7.06 -32.59
N HIS A 52 9.76 6.63 -31.63
CA HIS A 52 9.33 5.63 -30.66
C HIS A 52 8.41 6.27 -29.61
N PRO A 53 7.32 5.58 -29.23
CA PRO A 53 6.40 6.10 -28.22
C PRO A 53 7.10 6.40 -26.89
N PRO A 54 6.63 7.40 -26.13
CA PRO A 54 7.14 7.70 -24.81
C PRO A 54 6.96 6.50 -23.85
N GLU A 55 8.01 6.21 -23.07
CA GLU A 55 8.08 5.07 -22.17
C GLU A 55 8.54 5.50 -20.77
N ILE A 56 7.96 4.89 -19.73
CA ILE A 56 8.46 4.97 -18.36
C ILE A 56 8.86 3.58 -17.91
N LYS A 57 10.16 3.38 -17.70
CA LYS A 57 10.71 2.16 -17.08
C LYS A 57 11.00 2.43 -15.61
N VAL A 58 10.53 1.54 -14.73
CA VAL A 58 10.84 1.56 -13.31
C VAL A 58 11.49 0.25 -12.89
N THR A 59 12.42 0.33 -11.95
CA THR A 59 13.06 -0.81 -11.29
C THR A 59 12.70 -0.72 -9.81
N PHE A 60 12.08 -1.77 -9.29
CA PHE A 60 11.72 -1.88 -7.88
C PHE A 60 12.98 -2.15 -7.03
N VAL A 61 12.88 -1.94 -5.71
CA VAL A 61 14.01 -2.17 -4.78
C VAL A 61 14.49 -3.62 -4.75
N ASN A 62 13.63 -4.58 -5.10
CA ASN A 62 13.96 -5.99 -5.24
C ASN A 62 14.55 -6.37 -6.62
N GLY A 63 14.76 -5.39 -7.51
CA GLY A 63 15.31 -5.59 -8.85
C GLY A 63 14.28 -5.94 -9.93
N VAL A 64 13.00 -6.12 -9.59
CA VAL A 64 11.95 -6.34 -10.60
C VAL A 64 11.81 -5.09 -11.47
N GLU A 65 11.83 -5.26 -12.79
CA GLU A 65 11.59 -4.16 -13.73
C GLU A 65 10.13 -4.15 -14.21
N GLN A 66 9.63 -2.95 -14.51
CA GLN A 66 8.35 -2.77 -15.18
C GLN A 66 8.44 -1.61 -16.16
N VAL A 67 7.82 -1.79 -17.31
CA VAL A 67 7.78 -0.82 -18.39
C VAL A 67 6.33 -0.41 -18.61
N PHE A 68 6.10 0.89 -18.72
CA PHE A 68 4.79 1.47 -18.96
C PHE A 68 4.79 2.24 -20.27
N ASP A 69 3.78 2.00 -21.10
CA ASP A 69 3.44 2.83 -22.25
C ASP A 69 2.88 4.17 -21.76
N ALA A 70 3.70 5.22 -21.83
CA ALA A 70 3.32 6.54 -21.38
C ALA A 70 2.55 7.34 -22.45
N ALA A 71 2.35 6.77 -23.64
CA ALA A 71 1.55 7.37 -24.70
C ALA A 71 0.04 7.17 -24.46
N SER A 72 -0.33 6.04 -23.88
CA SER A 72 -1.73 5.67 -23.60
C SER A 72 -2.11 5.65 -22.12
N THR A 73 -1.12 5.68 -21.22
CA THR A 73 -1.35 5.54 -19.77
C THR A 73 -1.05 6.85 -19.05
N SER A 74 -1.99 7.31 -18.22
CA SER A 74 -1.80 8.54 -17.44
C SER A 74 -0.72 8.37 -16.37
N ALA A 75 -0.05 9.46 -15.99
CA ALA A 75 0.94 9.43 -14.91
C ALA A 75 0.34 9.00 -13.56
N GLN A 76 -0.93 9.37 -13.29
CA GLN A 76 -1.64 8.95 -12.09
C GLN A 76 -1.85 7.44 -12.06
N SER A 77 -2.32 6.84 -13.16
CA SER A 77 -2.51 5.39 -13.27
C SER A 77 -1.18 4.64 -13.13
N ILE A 78 -0.11 5.14 -13.75
CA ILE A 78 1.24 4.56 -13.58
C ILE A 78 1.67 4.62 -12.11
N ARG A 79 1.46 5.75 -11.44
CA ARG A 79 1.75 5.90 -10.00
C ARG A 79 0.96 4.92 -9.15
N GLU A 80 -0.32 4.73 -9.42
CA GLU A 80 -1.19 3.79 -8.69
C GLU A 80 -0.71 2.35 -8.85
N LEU A 81 -0.40 1.93 -10.08
CA LEU A 81 0.15 0.60 -10.37
C LEU A 81 1.49 0.36 -9.64
N ILE A 82 2.35 1.37 -9.56
CA ILE A 82 3.60 1.29 -8.80
C ILE A 82 3.34 1.15 -7.30
N LEU A 83 2.34 1.85 -6.76
CA LEU A 83 1.98 1.76 -5.35
C LEU A 83 1.42 0.39 -5.00
N GLU A 84 0.48 -0.11 -5.81
CA GLU A 84 -0.13 -1.43 -5.64
C GLU A 84 0.93 -2.53 -5.71
N LYS A 85 1.75 -2.56 -6.77
CA LYS A 85 2.82 -3.54 -6.91
C LYS A 85 3.88 -3.39 -5.82
N GLY A 86 4.21 -2.17 -5.43
CA GLY A 86 5.15 -1.91 -4.34
C GLY A 86 4.67 -2.48 -3.00
N GLN A 87 3.39 -2.35 -2.68
CA GLN A 87 2.79 -2.93 -1.49
C GLN A 87 2.79 -4.46 -1.55
N TYR A 88 2.44 -5.05 -2.70
CA TYR A 88 2.49 -6.50 -2.87
C TYR A 88 3.91 -7.06 -2.62
N LEU A 89 4.95 -6.41 -3.16
CA LEU A 89 6.34 -6.80 -2.96
C LEU A 89 6.82 -6.59 -1.51
N GLU A 90 6.36 -5.52 -0.86
CA GLU A 90 6.65 -5.25 0.56
C GLU A 90 6.03 -6.35 1.44
N THR A 91 4.78 -6.74 1.20
CA THR A 91 4.13 -7.85 1.90
C THR A 91 4.84 -9.17 1.64
N GLU A 92 5.15 -9.50 0.39
CA GLU A 92 5.92 -10.70 0.06
C GLU A 92 7.24 -10.75 0.84
N GLN A 93 7.95 -9.63 0.95
CA GLN A 93 9.19 -9.56 1.72
C GLN A 93 8.96 -9.84 3.21
N MET A 94 7.90 -9.31 3.82
CA MET A 94 7.56 -9.59 5.23
C MET A 94 7.37 -11.10 5.50
N PHE A 95 6.69 -11.81 4.61
CA PHE A 95 6.50 -13.26 4.74
C PHE A 95 7.82 -14.01 4.58
N ARG A 96 8.63 -13.63 3.58
CA ARG A 96 9.95 -14.22 3.36
C ARG A 96 10.88 -14.03 4.55
N ASP A 97 10.87 -12.87 5.19
CA ASP A 97 11.69 -12.55 6.37
C ASP A 97 11.32 -13.41 7.59
N ASN A 98 10.07 -13.90 7.65
CA ASN A 98 9.56 -14.80 8.69
C ASN A 98 9.65 -16.29 8.30
N ASN A 99 10.34 -16.63 7.21
CA ASN A 99 10.39 -17.99 6.64
C ASN A 99 9.00 -18.56 6.25
N GLU A 100 8.02 -17.70 5.98
CA GLU A 100 6.70 -18.09 5.52
C GLU A 100 6.57 -17.92 4.00
N THR A 101 5.64 -18.68 3.39
CA THR A 101 5.37 -18.62 1.95
C THR A 101 4.31 -17.57 1.61
N TRP A 102 4.58 -16.79 0.56
CA TRP A 102 3.62 -15.87 -0.05
C TRP A 102 3.31 -16.30 -1.49
N PRO A 103 2.04 -16.24 -1.96
CA PRO A 103 0.84 -15.90 -1.20
C PRO A 103 0.49 -16.98 -0.17
N VAL A 104 -0.20 -16.59 0.90
CA VAL A 104 -0.74 -17.54 1.88
C VAL A 104 -1.79 -18.39 1.19
N MET A 105 -1.53 -19.69 1.11
CA MET A 105 -2.47 -20.66 0.57
C MET A 105 -3.34 -21.19 1.71
N ILE A 106 -4.65 -20.97 1.64
CA ILE A 106 -5.60 -21.53 2.60
C ILE A 106 -5.94 -22.96 2.13
N PRO A 107 -5.72 -23.98 2.98
CA PRO A 107 -6.11 -25.36 2.65
C PRO A 107 -7.62 -25.48 2.35
N GLU A 108 -7.98 -26.34 1.39
CA GLU A 108 -9.39 -26.56 1.01
C GLU A 108 -10.26 -27.01 2.20
N GLU A 109 -9.67 -27.76 3.13
CA GLU A 109 -10.31 -28.21 4.36
C GLU A 109 -10.68 -27.05 5.30
N GLU A 110 -9.88 -25.98 5.33
CA GLU A 110 -10.15 -24.78 6.14
C GLU A 110 -11.18 -23.87 5.47
N ILE A 111 -11.21 -23.81 4.14
CA ILE A 111 -12.20 -23.01 3.39
C ILE A 111 -13.63 -23.50 3.66
N ASN A 112 -13.81 -24.81 3.81
CA ASN A 112 -15.12 -25.43 4.05
C ASN A 112 -15.51 -25.52 5.54
N GLN A 113 -14.62 -25.11 6.45
CA GLN A 113 -14.92 -25.09 7.88
C GLN A 113 -15.79 -23.89 8.24
N SER A 114 -16.92 -24.15 8.91
CA SER A 114 -17.77 -23.09 9.46
C SER A 114 -17.17 -22.59 10.77
N PHE A 115 -16.50 -21.44 10.74
CA PHE A 115 -16.01 -20.79 11.96
C PHE A 115 -17.14 -20.05 12.66
N PRO A 116 -17.32 -20.19 13.99
CA PRO A 116 -18.28 -19.38 14.72
C PRO A 116 -17.85 -17.92 14.60
N GLY A 117 -18.71 -17.08 14.02
CA GLY A 117 -18.42 -15.65 13.88
C GLY A 117 -18.18 -15.01 15.24
N THR A 118 -17.19 -14.11 15.35
CA THR A 118 -16.77 -13.46 16.60
C THR A 118 -17.81 -12.48 17.20
N LYS A 119 -19.07 -12.52 16.77
CA LYS A 119 -20.14 -11.70 17.33
C LYS A 119 -20.79 -12.43 18.52
N ASP A 120 -20.11 -12.51 19.67
CA ASP A 120 -20.74 -12.69 21.00
C ASP A 120 -19.70 -12.85 22.14
N ALA A 121 -18.74 -11.92 22.25
CA ALA A 121 -17.82 -11.88 23.40
C ALA A 121 -17.89 -10.55 24.20
N MET A 122 -18.95 -9.76 24.02
CA MET A 122 -19.24 -8.58 24.85
C MET A 122 -20.63 -8.65 25.48
N LEU A 123 -21.02 -9.85 25.96
CA LEU A 123 -22.08 -9.98 26.96
C LEU A 123 -21.60 -9.25 28.23
N HIS A 124 -21.97 -7.98 28.29
CA HIS A 124 -21.95 -7.13 29.47
C HIS A 124 -22.58 -7.91 30.65
N PRO A 125 -21.95 -7.96 31.84
CA PRO A 125 -22.62 -8.53 33.00
C PRO A 125 -23.92 -7.76 33.23
N THR A 126 -24.98 -8.53 33.47
CA THR A 126 -26.36 -8.11 33.63
C THR A 126 -26.49 -6.98 34.66
N VAL A 127 -27.27 -5.96 34.30
CA VAL A 127 -27.61 -4.74 35.09
C VAL A 127 -28.33 -5.05 36.43
N GLU A 128 -28.41 -6.31 36.86
CA GLU A 128 -29.04 -6.75 38.11
C GLU A 128 -28.07 -6.81 39.31
N GLU A 129 -26.76 -7.04 39.12
CA GLU A 129 -25.82 -7.10 40.26
C GLU A 129 -25.51 -5.71 40.84
N ASP A 130 -25.49 -4.66 40.00
CA ASP A 130 -25.25 -3.27 40.45
C ASP A 130 -26.40 -2.72 41.32
N LYS A 131 -27.63 -3.17 41.08
CA LYS A 131 -28.79 -2.77 41.92
C LYS A 131 -28.77 -3.43 43.30
N LEU A 132 -28.17 -4.61 43.42
CA LEU A 132 -28.04 -5.32 44.69
C LEU A 132 -26.96 -4.68 45.57
N LEU A 133 -25.87 -4.18 44.98
CA LEU A 133 -24.80 -3.46 45.68
C LEU A 133 -25.21 -2.05 46.11
N LEU A 134 -26.00 -1.32 45.31
CA LEU A 134 -26.51 -0.01 45.73
C LEU A 134 -27.60 -0.07 46.82
N ARG A 135 -28.33 -1.19 46.96
CA ARG A 135 -29.33 -1.33 48.04
C ARG A 135 -28.74 -1.70 49.39
N GLN A 136 -27.59 -2.37 49.44
CA GLN A 136 -26.95 -2.76 50.71
C GLN A 136 -26.24 -1.59 51.41
N ASN A 137 -25.93 -0.51 50.68
CA ASN A 137 -25.24 0.67 51.24
C ASN A 137 -26.18 1.76 51.76
N ASN A 138 -27.50 1.56 51.74
CA ASN A 138 -28.47 2.59 52.19
C ASN A 138 -29.39 2.14 53.34
N SER A 139 -29.00 1.09 54.08
CA SER A 139 -29.67 0.66 55.32
C SER A 139 -28.69 0.69 56.49
N GLY A 140 -28.58 1.87 57.12
CA GLY A 140 -27.78 2.16 58.31
C GLY A 140 -27.68 3.68 58.47
N SER A 141 -28.77 4.38 58.79
CA SER A 141 -29.25 4.61 60.17
C SER A 141 -28.19 5.41 60.97
N VAL A 142 -28.32 6.75 61.08
CA VAL A 142 -29.14 7.48 62.08
C VAL A 142 -28.35 7.70 63.39
N PHE A 143 -28.07 8.99 63.68
CA PHE A 143 -27.82 9.63 64.99
C PHE A 143 -26.57 9.15 65.75
N GLU A 144 -25.76 10.00 66.39
CA GLU A 144 -26.01 11.16 67.26
C GLU A 144 -24.83 12.16 67.18
#